data_AF-A0AAE2NTC7-F1
#
_entry.id   AF-A0AAE2NTC7-F1
#
_cell.length_a   1.000
_cell.length_b   1.000
_cell.length_c   1.000
_cell.angle_alpha   90.00
_cell.angle_beta   90.00
_cell.angle_gamma   90.00
#
_symmetry.space_group_name_H-M   'P 1'
#
loop_
_entity.id
_entity.type
_entity.pdbx_description
1 polymer ?
#
loop_
_entity_poly.entity_id
_entity_poly.type
_entity_poly.pdbx_seq_one_letter_code
_entity_poly.pdbx_strand_id
1 'polypeptide(L)'
;MKLYLSVDMEGISGLPDETFVNSRMHNYERGRVLMTEEANWCIAEAFNNGCTEVTVNDSHSKMNNLLAEKLHPEAELITGDVKPFSMMQGLDESYSGVMFIGYHARASMPGVMSHSMIFGVRHFYINDQPVGELGLNAYLAGFYGVPVIMAAGDDCAAKEAEELIPNVTTAAVKQSISRTAVKCLSPQKAGRLLTEKTAYALKNKDKVKPLTPPDRPVLGIEFANYGQAEWAHLMPGTEIVPGTTTVQFQAKDMPEAYQAMLVMTELAMRTTFC
;
A
#
# COMPACT_ATOMS: atom_id res chain seq x y z
N MET A 1 -21.64 -7.79 3.52
CA MET A 1 -20.84 -6.80 2.74
C MET A 1 -19.47 -7.39 2.46
N LYS A 2 -18.90 -7.14 1.27
CA LYS A 2 -17.54 -7.58 0.92
C LYS A 2 -16.52 -6.52 1.31
N LEU A 3 -15.48 -6.90 2.03
CA LEU A 3 -14.38 -6.02 2.42
C LEU A 3 -13.07 -6.51 1.82
N TYR A 4 -12.26 -5.57 1.31
CA TYR A 4 -10.94 -5.87 0.76
C TYR A 4 -9.85 -5.31 1.68
N LEU A 5 -8.87 -6.14 2.03
CA LEU A 5 -7.68 -5.74 2.78
C LEU A 5 -6.46 -5.86 1.87
N SER A 6 -5.73 -4.77 1.66
CA SER A 6 -4.35 -4.82 1.17
C SER A 6 -3.43 -4.71 2.38
N VAL A 7 -2.60 -5.73 2.58
CA VAL A 7 -1.72 -5.83 3.75
C VAL A 7 -0.27 -5.74 3.33
N ASP A 8 0.39 -4.71 3.80
CA ASP A 8 1.81 -4.43 3.63
C ASP A 8 2.56 -4.60 4.96
N MET A 9 3.90 -4.52 4.97
CA MET A 9 4.70 -4.99 6.12
C MET A 9 5.42 -3.88 6.89
N GLU A 10 5.95 -2.88 6.21
CA GLU A 10 6.78 -1.80 6.77
C GLU A 10 6.05 -1.03 7.87
N GLY A 11 4.73 -0.85 7.73
CA GLY A 11 3.87 -0.12 8.67
C GLY A 11 3.34 -0.95 9.83
N ILE A 12 3.55 -2.27 9.85
CA ILE A 12 3.05 -3.17 10.91
C ILE A 12 3.61 -2.77 12.27
N SER A 13 2.79 -2.89 13.33
CA SER A 13 3.19 -2.53 14.68
C SER A 13 4.43 -3.30 15.16
N GLY A 14 5.31 -2.61 15.87
CA GLY A 14 6.50 -3.24 16.45
C GLY A 14 7.65 -3.50 15.48
N LEU A 15 7.52 -3.20 14.18
CA LEU A 15 8.59 -3.38 13.19
C LEU A 15 9.36 -2.06 12.97
N PRO A 16 10.64 -1.96 13.38
CA PRO A 16 11.41 -0.72 13.26
C PRO A 16 12.30 -0.62 12.01
N ASP A 17 12.68 -1.75 11.43
CA ASP A 17 13.72 -1.81 10.40
C ASP A 17 13.56 -3.03 9.47
N GLU A 18 14.40 -3.07 8.43
CA GLU A 18 14.34 -4.08 7.37
C GLU A 18 14.53 -5.52 7.85
N THR A 19 15.14 -5.74 9.02
CA THR A 19 15.42 -7.10 9.48
C THR A 19 14.14 -7.89 9.75
N PHE A 20 13.03 -7.19 9.94
CA PHE A 20 11.70 -7.77 10.16
C PHE A 20 10.88 -7.96 8.88
N VAL A 21 11.21 -7.28 7.77
CA VAL A 21 10.38 -7.31 6.54
C VAL A 21 11.09 -7.97 5.36
N ASN A 22 12.41 -8.11 5.42
CA ASN A 22 13.19 -8.77 4.38
C ASN A 22 13.31 -10.27 4.67
N SER A 23 12.78 -11.11 3.78
CA SER A 23 12.72 -12.57 3.93
C SER A 23 14.06 -13.28 4.14
N ARG A 24 15.17 -12.58 3.93
CA ARG A 24 16.54 -13.11 4.12
C ARG A 24 17.16 -12.72 5.46
N MET A 25 16.47 -11.94 6.29
CA MET A 25 17.00 -11.36 7.52
C MET A 25 16.50 -12.07 8.77
N HIS A 26 17.26 -11.95 9.86
CA HIS A 26 17.08 -12.71 11.09
C HIS A 26 15.70 -12.56 11.76
N ASN A 27 15.08 -11.38 11.70
CA ASN A 27 13.81 -11.11 12.40
C ASN A 27 12.57 -11.33 11.52
N TYR A 28 12.71 -11.70 10.26
CA TYR A 28 11.60 -11.80 9.30
C TYR A 28 10.49 -12.75 9.77
N GLU A 29 10.87 -13.92 10.30
CA GLU A 29 9.92 -14.90 10.82
C GLU A 29 9.03 -14.31 11.94
N ARG A 30 9.60 -13.44 12.78
CA ARG A 30 8.86 -12.72 13.82
C ARG A 30 7.95 -11.65 13.19
N GLY A 31 8.46 -10.94 12.19
CA GLY A 31 7.72 -9.91 11.46
C GLY A 31 6.45 -10.45 10.82
N ARG A 32 6.52 -11.57 10.10
CA ARG A 32 5.36 -12.15 9.41
C ARG A 32 4.29 -12.73 10.33
N VAL A 33 4.69 -13.19 11.52
CA VAL A 33 3.73 -13.56 12.59
C VAL A 33 2.97 -12.32 13.06
N LEU A 34 3.67 -11.22 13.37
CA LEU A 34 3.04 -9.97 13.77
C LEU A 34 2.13 -9.39 12.66
N MET A 35 2.57 -9.43 11.40
CA MET A 35 1.78 -9.01 10.24
C MET A 35 0.47 -9.81 10.13
N THR A 36 0.54 -11.14 10.28
CA THR A 36 -0.64 -12.01 10.21
C THR A 36 -1.60 -11.75 11.38
N GLU A 37 -1.07 -11.60 12.60
CA GLU A 37 -1.88 -11.26 13.78
C GLU A 37 -2.54 -9.88 13.65
N GLU A 38 -1.84 -8.91 13.07
CA GLU A 38 -2.35 -7.55 12.85
C GLU A 38 -3.50 -7.54 11.84
N ALA A 39 -3.38 -8.28 10.73
CA ALA A 39 -4.47 -8.50 9.79
C ALA A 39 -5.66 -9.17 10.48
N ASN A 40 -5.43 -10.19 11.31
CA ASN A 40 -6.48 -10.92 12.04
C ASN A 40 -7.32 -10.02 12.96
N TRP A 41 -6.74 -9.00 13.60
CA TRP A 41 -7.51 -8.02 14.39
C TRP A 41 -8.53 -7.26 13.55
N CYS A 42 -8.15 -6.87 12.33
CA CYS A 42 -9.03 -6.17 11.39
C CYS A 42 -10.07 -7.12 10.79
N ILE A 43 -9.67 -8.34 10.41
CA ILE A 43 -10.55 -9.34 9.83
C ILE A 43 -11.63 -9.77 10.83
N ALA A 44 -11.25 -10.11 12.06
CA ALA A 44 -12.20 -10.51 13.09
C ALA A 44 -13.22 -9.40 13.36
N GLU A 45 -12.76 -8.15 13.43
CA GLU A 45 -13.67 -7.03 13.64
C GLU A 45 -14.53 -6.71 12.43
N ALA A 46 -14.04 -6.95 11.21
CA ALA A 46 -14.86 -6.85 10.02
C ALA A 46 -16.06 -7.81 10.07
N PHE A 47 -15.84 -9.08 10.42
CA PHE A 47 -16.92 -10.06 10.60
C PHE A 47 -17.86 -9.67 11.76
N ASN A 48 -17.33 -9.19 12.89
CA ASN A 48 -18.14 -8.71 14.01
C ASN A 48 -19.07 -7.55 13.63
N ASN A 49 -18.71 -6.76 12.61
CA ASN A 49 -19.49 -5.63 12.10
C ASN A 49 -20.27 -5.97 10.81
N GLY A 50 -20.54 -7.26 10.55
CA GLY A 50 -21.45 -7.70 9.50
C GLY A 50 -20.83 -7.80 8.09
N CYS A 51 -19.49 -7.76 7.97
CA CYS A 51 -18.86 -8.26 6.76
C CYS A 51 -19.16 -9.75 6.61
N THR A 52 -19.47 -10.15 5.38
CA THR A 52 -19.82 -11.54 5.04
C THR A 52 -18.69 -12.22 4.29
N GLU A 53 -17.81 -11.42 3.66
CA GLU A 53 -16.62 -11.87 2.95
C GLU A 53 -15.51 -10.84 3.22
N VAL A 54 -14.30 -11.35 3.50
CA VAL A 54 -13.10 -10.53 3.69
C VAL A 54 -11.99 -11.14 2.86
N THR A 55 -11.62 -10.44 1.80
CA THR A 55 -10.49 -10.82 0.93
C THR A 55 -9.25 -10.08 1.41
N VAL A 56 -8.16 -10.82 1.60
CA VAL A 56 -6.89 -10.33 2.13
C VAL A 56 -5.82 -10.56 1.08
N ASN A 57 -5.27 -9.47 0.54
CA ASN A 57 -4.19 -9.52 -0.44
C ASN A 57 -2.85 -9.18 0.24
N ASP A 58 -1.95 -10.16 0.26
CA ASP A 58 -0.57 -9.90 0.65
C ASP A 58 0.07 -8.97 -0.38
N SER A 59 0.50 -7.81 0.07
CA SER A 59 0.93 -6.69 -0.78
C SER A 59 2.41 -6.34 -0.59
N HIS A 60 3.15 -7.12 0.21
CA HIS A 60 4.54 -6.83 0.52
C HIS A 60 5.51 -7.70 -0.29
N SER A 61 6.50 -7.09 -0.96
CA SER A 61 7.63 -7.79 -1.59
C SER A 61 7.22 -9.01 -2.45
N LYS A 62 7.52 -10.24 -2.01
CA LYS A 62 7.16 -11.50 -2.69
C LYS A 62 5.74 -12.00 -2.41
N MET A 63 5.00 -11.24 -1.62
CA MET A 63 3.57 -11.39 -1.37
C MET A 63 3.22 -12.78 -0.82
N ASN A 64 4.14 -13.39 -0.08
CA ASN A 64 4.05 -14.72 0.52
C ASN A 64 4.43 -14.69 2.01
N ASN A 65 4.08 -13.58 2.65
CA ASN A 65 4.44 -13.23 4.02
C ASN A 65 3.33 -13.66 4.99
N LEU A 66 2.07 -13.35 4.67
CA LEU A 66 0.91 -13.75 5.47
C LEU A 66 0.83 -15.28 5.61
N LEU A 67 0.73 -15.75 6.85
CA LEU A 67 0.75 -17.17 7.18
C LEU A 67 -0.66 -17.76 7.01
N ALA A 68 -0.90 -18.45 5.90
CA ALA A 68 -2.21 -19.03 5.57
C ALA A 68 -2.78 -19.91 6.70
N GLU A 69 -1.92 -20.68 7.38
CA GLU A 69 -2.30 -21.56 8.49
C GLU A 69 -2.59 -20.84 9.82
N LYS A 70 -2.36 -19.52 9.88
CA LYS A 70 -2.63 -18.67 11.04
C LYS A 70 -3.58 -17.52 10.75
N LEU A 71 -3.90 -17.27 9.48
CA LEU A 71 -4.90 -16.27 9.10
C LEU A 71 -6.28 -16.71 9.58
N HIS A 72 -7.16 -15.74 9.83
CA HIS A 72 -8.54 -16.00 10.21
C HIS A 72 -9.20 -16.98 9.23
N PRO A 73 -9.79 -18.10 9.70
CA PRO A 73 -10.19 -19.20 8.82
C PRO A 73 -11.31 -18.86 7.83
N GLU A 74 -12.13 -17.84 8.15
CA GLU A 74 -13.20 -17.37 7.27
C GLU A 74 -12.74 -16.34 6.22
N ALA A 75 -11.47 -15.92 6.24
CA ALA A 75 -10.95 -14.97 5.25
C ALA A 75 -10.36 -15.67 4.03
N GLU A 76 -10.41 -15.00 2.90
CA GLU A 76 -9.85 -15.47 1.64
C GLU A 76 -8.49 -14.80 1.38
N LEU A 77 -7.41 -15.58 1.31
CA LEU A 77 -6.06 -15.07 1.11
C LEU A 77 -5.65 -15.10 -0.36
N ILE A 78 -5.19 -13.97 -0.88
CA ILE A 78 -4.42 -13.86 -2.12
C ILE A 78 -2.93 -13.80 -1.75
N THR A 79 -2.19 -14.84 -2.12
CA THR A 79 -0.75 -15.01 -1.83
C THR A 79 0.03 -15.36 -3.11
N GLY A 80 1.25 -14.86 -3.22
CA GLY A 80 2.13 -14.95 -4.41
C GLY A 80 2.29 -13.62 -5.15
N ASP A 81 3.43 -13.45 -5.84
CA ASP A 81 3.74 -12.31 -6.70
C ASP A 81 3.31 -12.56 -8.17
N VAL A 82 3.68 -11.64 -9.07
CA VAL A 82 3.29 -11.67 -10.51
C VAL A 82 1.77 -11.58 -10.71
N LYS A 83 1.10 -10.84 -9.83
CA LYS A 83 -0.32 -10.54 -9.91
C LYS A 83 -0.56 -9.36 -10.85
N PRO A 84 -1.55 -9.41 -11.77
CA PRO A 84 -1.84 -8.32 -12.72
C PRO A 84 -1.97 -6.93 -12.11
N PHE A 85 -2.47 -6.84 -10.87
CA PHE A 85 -2.62 -5.58 -10.12
C PHE A 85 -1.91 -5.58 -8.76
N SER A 86 -0.88 -6.41 -8.58
CA SER A 86 0.04 -6.34 -7.43
C SER A 86 -0.67 -6.19 -6.06
N MET A 87 -0.54 -5.04 -5.39
CA MET A 87 -1.11 -4.72 -4.08
C MET A 87 -2.64 -4.64 -4.06
N MET A 88 -3.26 -4.47 -5.23
CA MET A 88 -4.71 -4.34 -5.40
C MET A 88 -5.33 -5.50 -6.19
N GLN A 89 -4.63 -6.63 -6.28
CA GLN A 89 -5.14 -7.81 -6.97
C GLN A 89 -6.42 -8.34 -6.34
N GLY A 90 -7.45 -8.56 -7.17
CA GLY A 90 -8.72 -9.15 -6.74
C GLY A 90 -9.75 -8.12 -6.24
N LEU A 91 -9.40 -6.84 -6.22
CA LEU A 91 -10.37 -5.76 -6.04
C LEU A 91 -11.19 -5.55 -7.32
N ASP A 92 -12.50 -5.38 -7.17
CA ASP A 92 -13.47 -5.00 -8.20
C ASP A 92 -14.58 -4.12 -7.61
N GLU A 93 -15.58 -3.74 -8.40
CA GLU A 93 -16.70 -2.90 -7.97
C GLU A 93 -17.68 -3.56 -6.99
N SER A 94 -17.55 -4.87 -6.72
CA SER A 94 -18.43 -5.59 -5.79
C SER A 94 -18.11 -5.33 -4.31
N TYR A 95 -16.94 -4.73 -4.02
CA TYR A 95 -16.51 -4.44 -2.66
C TYR A 95 -17.14 -3.18 -2.09
N SER A 96 -17.49 -3.23 -0.81
CA SER A 96 -18.09 -2.11 -0.09
C SER A 96 -17.07 -1.12 0.49
N GLY A 97 -15.78 -1.48 0.46
CA GLY A 97 -14.69 -0.66 0.94
C GLY A 97 -13.36 -1.40 0.95
N VAL A 98 -12.27 -0.63 1.03
CA VAL A 98 -10.89 -1.12 1.15
C VAL A 98 -10.29 -0.67 2.48
N MET A 99 -9.51 -1.54 3.11
CA MET A 99 -8.61 -1.18 4.21
C MET A 99 -7.16 -1.44 3.82
N PHE A 100 -6.30 -0.45 4.04
CA PHE A 100 -4.86 -0.56 3.90
C PHE A 100 -4.25 -0.82 5.26
N ILE A 101 -3.56 -1.96 5.43
CA ILE A 101 -3.02 -2.41 6.71
C ILE A 101 -1.51 -2.52 6.60
N GLY A 102 -0.77 -2.00 7.58
CA GLY A 102 0.68 -2.05 7.59
C GLY A 102 1.35 -1.18 6.53
N TYR A 103 0.67 -0.13 6.06
CA TYR A 103 1.19 0.79 5.05
C TYR A 103 2.21 1.78 5.65
N HIS A 104 3.08 2.30 4.79
CA HIS A 104 4.12 3.26 5.14
C HIS A 104 4.03 4.54 4.31
N ALA A 105 4.74 5.58 4.75
CA ALA A 105 4.85 6.83 4.01
C ALA A 105 5.55 6.62 2.66
N ARG A 106 5.15 7.40 1.66
CA ARG A 106 5.74 7.40 0.32
C ARG A 106 7.22 7.81 0.32
N ALA A 107 7.90 7.50 -0.78
CA ALA A 107 9.30 7.84 -0.98
C ALA A 107 9.56 9.35 -0.81
N SER A 108 10.79 9.67 -0.38
CA SER A 108 11.28 11.04 -0.15
C SER A 108 10.56 11.82 0.97
N MET A 109 9.68 11.20 1.74
CA MET A 109 8.99 11.82 2.88
C MET A 109 9.44 11.23 4.23
N PRO A 110 9.26 11.97 5.35
CA PRO A 110 9.39 11.41 6.69
C PRO A 110 8.48 10.20 6.89
N GLY A 111 8.96 9.22 7.65
CA GLY A 111 8.25 7.96 7.94
C GLY A 111 9.23 6.79 8.01
N VAL A 112 8.94 5.81 8.86
CA VAL A 112 9.74 4.59 8.96
C VAL A 112 9.68 3.84 7.63
N MET A 113 10.84 3.42 7.15
CA MET A 113 11.02 2.64 5.92
C MET A 113 10.39 3.27 4.67
N SER A 114 10.27 4.59 4.64
CA SER A 114 9.62 5.31 3.55
C SER A 114 10.24 4.99 2.18
N HIS A 115 9.39 4.54 1.25
CA HIS A 115 9.73 4.21 -0.13
C HIS A 115 8.44 4.13 -0.99
N SER A 116 8.57 3.78 -2.28
CA SER A 116 7.41 3.57 -3.16
C SER A 116 7.73 2.50 -4.19
N MET A 117 7.21 1.29 -3.99
CA MET A 117 7.40 0.05 -4.75
C MET A 117 8.84 -0.48 -4.75
N ILE A 118 9.79 0.36 -5.12
CA ILE A 118 11.22 0.04 -5.22
C ILE A 118 12.05 1.18 -4.64
N PHE A 119 13.27 0.90 -4.21
CA PHE A 119 14.17 1.95 -3.68
C PHE A 119 14.59 3.00 -4.72
N GLY A 120 14.47 2.68 -6.01
CA GLY A 120 14.83 3.58 -7.10
C GLY A 120 13.83 4.71 -7.37
N VAL A 121 12.62 4.66 -6.80
CA VAL A 121 11.61 5.71 -7.01
C VAL A 121 11.76 6.80 -5.94
N ARG A 122 11.73 8.06 -6.37
CA ARG A 122 11.66 9.24 -5.51
C ARG A 122 10.24 9.75 -5.32
N HIS A 123 9.46 9.77 -6.40
CA HIS A 123 8.06 10.23 -6.41
C HIS A 123 7.26 9.53 -7.51
N PHE A 124 6.00 9.22 -7.21
CA PHE A 124 4.96 8.98 -8.20
C PHE A 124 4.05 10.19 -8.32
N TYR A 125 3.50 10.38 -9.52
CA TYR A 125 2.53 11.42 -9.83
C TYR A 125 1.39 10.86 -10.66
N ILE A 126 0.16 11.30 -10.37
CA ILE A 126 -1.01 11.15 -11.24
C ILE A 126 -1.53 12.56 -11.54
N ASN A 127 -1.43 13.02 -12.79
CA ASN A 127 -1.77 14.40 -13.18
C ASN A 127 -1.17 15.45 -12.22
N ASP A 128 0.14 15.36 -11.99
CA ASP A 128 0.93 16.22 -11.09
C ASP A 128 0.64 16.09 -9.59
N GLN A 129 -0.38 15.33 -9.17
CA GLN A 129 -0.62 15.04 -7.75
C GLN A 129 0.44 14.05 -7.22
N PRO A 130 1.29 14.43 -6.25
CA PRO A 130 2.26 13.51 -5.68
C PRO A 130 1.56 12.42 -4.88
N VAL A 131 1.96 11.17 -5.13
CA VAL A 131 1.44 9.98 -4.45
C VAL A 131 2.55 8.97 -4.17
N GLY A 132 2.30 8.04 -3.24
CA GLY A 132 3.05 6.78 -3.12
C GLY A 132 2.17 5.59 -3.46
N GLU A 133 2.53 4.43 -2.87
CA GLU A 133 1.72 3.20 -2.95
C GLU A 133 0.30 3.43 -2.46
N LEU A 134 0.14 4.10 -1.30
CA LEU A 134 -1.17 4.47 -0.75
C LEU A 134 -2.05 5.18 -1.78
N GLY A 135 -1.52 6.22 -2.44
CA GLY A 135 -2.29 7.00 -3.40
C GLY A 135 -2.58 6.26 -4.71
N LEU A 136 -1.61 5.52 -5.26
CA LEU A 136 -1.82 4.70 -6.47
C LEU A 136 -2.87 3.61 -6.23
N ASN A 137 -2.79 2.93 -5.08
CA ASN A 137 -3.75 1.91 -4.67
C ASN A 137 -5.14 2.52 -4.43
N ALA A 138 -5.21 3.71 -3.83
CA ALA A 138 -6.46 4.44 -3.62
C ALA A 138 -7.12 4.88 -4.94
N TYR A 139 -6.32 5.34 -5.92
CA TYR A 139 -6.84 5.66 -7.25
C TYR A 139 -7.37 4.43 -7.98
N LEU A 140 -6.67 3.30 -7.89
CA LEU A 140 -7.16 2.05 -8.48
C LEU A 140 -8.45 1.57 -7.80
N ALA A 141 -8.58 1.73 -6.47
CA ALA A 141 -9.85 1.47 -5.79
C ALA A 141 -10.96 2.43 -6.24
N GLY A 142 -10.63 3.71 -6.40
CA GLY A 142 -11.55 4.73 -6.91
C GLY A 142 -12.03 4.50 -8.34
N PHE A 143 -11.21 3.88 -9.20
CA PHE A 143 -11.61 3.44 -10.54
C PHE A 143 -12.78 2.45 -10.48
N TYR A 144 -12.75 1.50 -9.55
CA TYR A 144 -13.84 0.55 -9.30
C TYR A 144 -14.99 1.13 -8.46
N GLY A 145 -14.95 2.43 -8.12
CA GLY A 145 -15.96 3.06 -7.27
C GLY A 145 -15.91 2.61 -5.82
N VAL A 146 -14.80 2.03 -5.35
CA VAL A 146 -14.66 1.51 -3.98
C VAL A 146 -13.90 2.52 -3.10
N PRO A 147 -14.45 2.92 -1.94
CA PRO A 147 -13.76 3.84 -1.04
C PRO A 147 -12.69 3.15 -0.19
N VAL A 148 -11.56 3.82 0.04
CA VAL A 148 -10.59 3.42 1.06
C VAL A 148 -11.07 3.94 2.41
N ILE A 149 -11.65 3.06 3.22
CA ILE A 149 -12.34 3.45 4.46
C ILE A 149 -11.38 3.49 5.66
N MET A 150 -10.25 2.79 5.59
CA MET A 150 -9.24 2.77 6.63
C MET A 150 -7.82 2.66 6.09
N ALA A 151 -6.87 3.36 6.73
CA ALA A 151 -5.44 3.16 6.55
C ALA A 151 -4.73 3.00 7.91
N ALA A 152 -3.99 1.91 8.09
CA ALA A 152 -3.21 1.59 9.27
C ALA A 152 -1.72 1.48 8.93
N GLY A 153 -0.88 2.01 9.81
CA GLY A 153 0.56 2.13 9.58
C GLY A 153 1.24 2.94 10.67
N ASP A 154 2.31 3.66 10.31
CA ASP A 154 2.88 4.68 11.17
C ASP A 154 2.08 6.01 11.12
N ASP A 155 2.48 6.97 11.94
CA ASP A 155 1.85 8.30 11.99
C ASP A 155 2.06 9.11 10.70
N CYS A 156 3.15 8.88 9.96
CA CYS A 156 3.36 9.55 8.67
C CYS A 156 2.46 8.98 7.57
N ALA A 157 2.29 7.65 7.49
CA ALA A 157 1.32 7.03 6.57
C ALA A 157 -0.13 7.43 6.88
N ALA A 158 -0.50 7.51 8.17
CA ALA A 158 -1.81 7.99 8.59
C ALA A 158 -2.05 9.43 8.11
N LYS A 159 -1.06 10.31 8.31
CA LYS A 159 -1.14 11.70 7.84
C LYS A 159 -1.26 11.79 6.31
N GLU A 160 -0.47 11.02 5.58
CA GLU A 160 -0.56 10.95 4.10
C GLU A 160 -1.96 10.52 3.64
N ALA A 161 -2.56 9.52 4.31
CA ALA A 161 -3.91 9.07 4.01
C ALA A 161 -4.97 10.16 4.23
N GLU A 162 -4.91 10.87 5.36
CA GLU A 162 -5.86 11.94 5.71
C GLU A 162 -5.78 13.14 4.77
N GLU A 163 -4.58 13.49 4.32
CA GLU A 163 -4.35 14.58 3.38
C GLU A 163 -4.91 14.26 1.98
N LEU A 164 -4.92 12.98 1.58
CA LEU A 164 -5.37 12.55 0.27
C LEU A 164 -6.85 12.15 0.23
N ILE A 165 -7.37 11.52 1.28
CA ILE A 165 -8.70 10.88 1.30
C ILE A 165 -9.57 11.49 2.40
N PRO A 166 -10.46 12.44 2.07
CA PRO A 166 -11.31 13.08 3.05
C PRO A 166 -12.14 12.10 3.87
N ASN A 167 -12.13 12.28 5.19
CA ASN A 167 -12.86 11.46 6.18
C ASN A 167 -12.36 10.01 6.34
N VAL A 168 -11.25 9.62 5.73
CA VAL A 168 -10.66 8.30 5.94
C VAL A 168 -10.37 8.06 7.42
N THR A 169 -10.59 6.83 7.89
CA THR A 169 -10.20 6.45 9.25
C THR A 169 -8.74 6.03 9.27
N THR A 170 -7.95 6.57 10.19
CA THR A 170 -6.54 6.17 10.35
C THR A 170 -6.25 5.50 11.68
N ALA A 171 -5.29 4.57 11.65
CA ALA A 171 -4.78 3.88 12.83
C ALA A 171 -3.24 3.90 12.84
N ALA A 172 -2.66 4.91 13.49
CA ALA A 172 -1.23 4.98 13.73
C ALA A 172 -0.81 4.02 14.86
N VAL A 173 -0.34 2.82 14.51
CA VAL A 173 0.04 1.77 15.47
C VAL A 173 1.45 1.98 16.05
N LYS A 174 2.22 2.90 15.46
CA LYS A 174 3.55 3.33 15.88
C LYS A 174 3.81 4.77 15.44
N GLN A 175 4.72 5.44 16.15
CA GLN A 175 5.19 6.78 15.82
C GLN A 175 6.61 6.70 15.24
N SER A 176 6.84 7.32 14.10
CA SER A 176 8.14 7.42 13.45
C SER A 176 9.08 8.36 14.19
N ILE A 177 10.29 7.89 14.48
CA ILE A 177 11.39 8.68 15.05
C ILE A 177 12.43 8.96 13.95
N SER A 178 12.75 7.96 13.15
CA SER A 178 13.60 8.05 11.97
C SER A 178 13.13 7.04 10.91
N ARG A 179 13.82 6.99 9.77
CA ARG A 179 13.52 5.99 8.73
C ARG A 179 13.71 4.53 9.18
N THR A 180 14.37 4.30 10.32
CA THR A 180 14.61 2.95 10.87
C THR A 180 14.43 2.90 12.39
N ALA A 181 13.62 3.80 12.96
CA ALA A 181 13.36 3.84 14.39
C ALA A 181 11.95 4.35 14.67
N VAL A 182 11.27 3.72 15.62
CA VAL A 182 9.86 3.96 15.94
C VAL A 182 9.60 3.82 17.44
N LYS A 183 8.59 4.53 17.92
CA LYS A 183 7.96 4.33 19.23
C LYS A 183 6.65 3.57 19.01
N CYS A 184 6.64 2.29 19.34
CA CYS A 184 5.51 1.39 19.06
C CYS A 184 4.56 1.20 20.25
N LEU A 185 3.31 0.90 19.94
CA LEU A 185 2.41 0.24 20.89
C LEU A 185 2.85 -1.22 21.10
N SER A 186 2.48 -1.84 22.22
CA SER A 186 2.58 -3.30 22.34
C SER A 186 1.62 -3.97 21.36
N PRO A 187 1.89 -5.20 20.87
CA PRO A 187 1.02 -5.87 19.90
C PRO A 187 -0.46 -5.94 20.33
N GLN A 188 -0.74 -6.21 21.61
CA GLN A 188 -2.11 -6.25 22.12
C GLN A 188 -2.76 -4.87 22.15
N LYS A 189 -1.99 -3.80 22.37
CA LYS A 189 -2.52 -2.43 22.34
C LYS A 189 -2.73 -1.94 20.90
N ALA A 190 -1.86 -2.32 19.96
CA ALA A 190 -2.07 -2.11 18.53
C ALA A 190 -3.34 -2.84 18.04
N GLY A 191 -3.51 -4.10 18.44
CA GLY A 191 -4.71 -4.89 18.14
C GLY A 191 -6.00 -4.20 18.59
N ARG A 192 -6.08 -3.72 19.84
CA ARG A 192 -7.24 -2.95 20.32
C ARG A 192 -7.51 -1.68 19.51
N LEU A 193 -6.46 -0.92 19.18
CA LEU A 193 -6.60 0.28 18.33
C LEU A 193 -7.18 -0.10 16.96
N LEU A 194 -6.68 -1.18 16.35
CA LEU A 194 -7.14 -1.65 15.05
C LEU A 194 -8.57 -2.15 15.10
N THR A 195 -8.98 -2.88 16.14
CA THR A 195 -10.37 -3.26 16.38
C THR A 195 -11.25 -2.01 16.45
N GLU A 196 -10.93 -1.03 17.32
CA GLU A 196 -11.72 0.20 17.46
C GLU A 196 -11.84 0.98 16.14
N LYS A 197 -10.73 1.09 15.40
CA LYS A 197 -10.67 1.84 14.14
C LYS A 197 -11.36 1.11 12.99
N THR A 198 -11.27 -0.22 12.92
CA THR A 198 -11.99 -1.05 11.94
C THR A 198 -13.50 -0.89 12.13
N ALA A 199 -13.99 -1.02 13.37
CA ALA A 199 -15.41 -0.84 13.69
C ALA A 199 -15.91 0.57 13.31
N TYR A 200 -15.11 1.59 13.65
CA TYR A 200 -15.44 2.98 13.32
C TYR A 200 -15.46 3.22 11.80
N ALA A 201 -14.47 2.69 11.07
CA ALA A 201 -14.37 2.81 9.62
C ALA A 201 -15.58 2.20 8.92
N LEU A 202 -15.97 0.98 9.32
CA LEU A 202 -17.14 0.28 8.77
C LEU A 202 -18.44 1.04 9.02
N LYS A 203 -18.63 1.57 10.24
CA LYS A 203 -19.80 2.38 10.59
C LYS A 203 -19.86 3.72 9.85
N ASN A 204 -18.70 4.33 9.56
CA ASN A 204 -18.62 5.64 8.91
C ASN A 204 -18.31 5.57 7.41
N LYS A 205 -18.30 4.38 6.80
CA LYS A 205 -17.90 4.18 5.40
C LYS A 205 -18.61 5.10 4.41
N ASP A 206 -19.89 5.41 4.66
CA ASP A 206 -20.71 6.24 3.76
C ASP A 206 -20.28 7.72 3.75
N LYS A 207 -19.41 8.15 4.68
CA LYS A 207 -18.79 9.48 4.69
C LYS A 207 -17.51 9.55 3.87
N VAL A 208 -16.94 8.42 3.49
CA VAL A 208 -15.73 8.34 2.69
C VAL A 208 -16.12 8.07 1.25
N LYS A 209 -15.67 8.95 0.34
CA LYS A 209 -15.91 8.79 -1.09
C LYS A 209 -14.73 8.06 -1.74
N PRO A 210 -14.98 7.28 -2.81
CA PRO A 210 -13.90 6.75 -3.64
C PRO A 210 -13.02 7.87 -4.18
N LEU A 211 -11.70 7.65 -4.24
CA LEU A 211 -10.75 8.58 -4.82
C LEU A 211 -10.77 8.42 -6.35
N THR A 212 -11.79 8.99 -7.01
CA THR A 212 -11.99 8.84 -8.45
C THR A 212 -10.76 9.34 -9.23
N PRO A 213 -10.11 8.49 -10.05
CA PRO A 213 -8.97 8.90 -10.84
C PRO A 213 -9.39 9.78 -12.04
N PRO A 214 -8.45 10.52 -12.64
CA PRO A 214 -8.68 11.16 -13.94
C PRO A 214 -9.05 10.13 -15.01
N ASP A 215 -9.88 10.51 -15.99
CA ASP A 215 -10.31 9.60 -17.08
C ASP A 215 -9.13 9.05 -17.90
N ARG A 216 -8.12 9.90 -18.14
CA ARG A 216 -6.90 9.57 -18.90
C ARG A 216 -5.67 10.04 -18.12
N PRO A 217 -5.26 9.30 -17.08
CA PRO A 217 -4.23 9.77 -16.16
C PRO A 217 -2.85 9.81 -16.85
N VAL A 218 -2.09 10.85 -16.57
CA VAL A 218 -0.66 10.94 -16.87
C VAL A 218 0.09 10.44 -15.64
N LEU A 219 0.73 9.28 -15.77
CA LEU A 219 1.62 8.73 -14.77
C LEU A 219 3.00 9.39 -14.92
N GLY A 220 3.52 9.98 -13.85
CA GLY A 220 4.90 10.42 -13.76
C GLY A 220 5.66 9.62 -12.71
N ILE A 221 6.88 9.19 -13.03
CA ILE A 221 7.78 8.53 -12.08
C ILE A 221 9.12 9.27 -12.06
N GLU A 222 9.46 9.89 -10.94
CA GLU A 222 10.79 10.44 -10.70
C GLU A 222 11.68 9.37 -10.08
N PHE A 223 12.77 9.03 -10.75
CA PHE A 223 13.74 8.04 -10.29
C PHE A 223 14.93 8.68 -9.57
N ALA A 224 15.66 7.88 -8.78
CA ALA A 224 16.79 8.33 -7.99
C ALA A 224 18.01 8.68 -8.84
N ASN A 225 18.19 8.02 -9.98
CA ASN A 225 19.25 8.32 -10.94
C ASN A 225 18.77 8.19 -12.39
N TYR A 226 19.58 8.69 -13.32
CA TYR A 226 19.23 8.73 -14.73
C TYR A 226 19.18 7.34 -15.38
N GLY A 227 20.01 6.39 -14.94
CA GLY A 227 19.98 5.02 -15.46
C GLY A 227 18.64 4.31 -15.23
N GLN A 228 18.02 4.55 -14.07
CA GLN A 228 16.68 4.04 -13.77
C GLN A 228 15.61 4.64 -14.70
N ALA A 229 15.71 5.93 -15.01
CA ALA A 229 14.84 6.59 -15.98
C ALA A 229 15.05 6.04 -17.41
N GLU A 230 16.30 5.79 -17.81
CA GLU A 230 16.63 5.18 -19.12
C GLU A 230 16.03 3.77 -19.24
N TRP A 231 16.12 2.94 -18.20
CA TRP A 231 15.50 1.61 -18.19
C TRP A 231 13.98 1.69 -18.31
N ALA A 232 13.33 2.54 -17.52
CA ALA A 232 11.88 2.71 -17.59
C ALA A 232 11.43 3.25 -18.96
N HIS A 233 12.23 4.13 -19.58
CA HIS A 233 11.94 4.69 -20.90
C HIS A 233 11.99 3.67 -22.04
N LEU A 234 12.55 2.47 -21.83
CA LEU A 234 12.48 1.38 -22.81
C LEU A 234 11.05 0.89 -23.03
N MET A 235 10.12 1.15 -22.11
CA MET A 235 8.72 0.81 -22.31
C MET A 235 8.08 1.72 -23.37
N PRO A 236 7.45 1.17 -24.42
CA PRO A 236 6.80 1.97 -25.46
C PRO A 236 5.74 2.93 -24.90
N GLY A 237 5.67 4.14 -25.46
CA GLY A 237 4.72 5.18 -25.04
C GLY A 237 5.18 6.01 -23.83
N THR A 238 6.40 5.80 -23.36
CA THR A 238 7.02 6.65 -22.33
C THR A 238 7.88 7.74 -22.94
N GLU A 239 8.06 8.83 -22.20
CA GLU A 239 9.02 9.89 -22.52
C GLU A 239 9.76 10.34 -21.26
N ILE A 240 11.07 10.58 -21.37
CA ILE A 240 11.85 11.24 -20.31
C ILE A 240 11.60 12.74 -20.38
N VAL A 241 11.25 13.36 -19.26
CA VAL A 241 11.15 14.82 -19.16
C VAL A 241 12.55 15.43 -19.28
N PRO A 242 12.80 16.34 -20.25
CA PRO A 242 14.14 16.85 -20.51
C PRO A 242 14.79 17.48 -19.27
N GLY A 243 16.02 17.06 -18.96
CA GLY A 243 16.81 17.61 -17.85
C GLY A 243 16.43 17.10 -16.47
N THR A 244 15.57 16.07 -16.35
CA THR A 244 15.19 15.44 -15.08
C THR A 244 15.39 13.93 -15.11
N THR A 245 15.15 13.25 -13.99
CA THR A 245 15.07 11.78 -13.89
C THR A 245 13.62 11.30 -13.90
N THR A 246 12.70 12.08 -14.48
CA THR A 246 11.27 11.79 -14.53
C THR A 246 10.89 11.15 -15.86
N VAL A 247 10.19 10.03 -15.81
CA VAL A 247 9.57 9.38 -16.97
C VAL A 247 8.05 9.55 -16.89
N GLN A 248 7.44 9.96 -18.00
CA GLN A 248 5.98 10.12 -18.12
C GLN A 248 5.37 9.06 -19.02
N PHE A 249 4.13 8.67 -18.73
CA PHE A 249 3.32 7.76 -19.51
C PHE A 249 1.85 8.22 -19.52
N GLN A 250 1.30 8.49 -20.70
CA GLN A 250 -0.12 8.81 -20.86
C GLN A 250 -0.95 7.52 -20.95
N ALA A 251 -1.65 7.19 -19.87
CA ALA A 251 -2.53 6.03 -19.82
C ALA A 251 -3.93 6.33 -20.38
N LYS A 252 -4.64 5.28 -20.79
CA LYS A 252 -6.05 5.29 -21.22
C LYS A 252 -7.00 5.34 -20.04
N ASP A 253 -6.60 4.76 -18.91
CA ASP A 253 -7.34 4.66 -17.66
C ASP A 253 -6.39 4.33 -16.48
N MET A 254 -6.93 4.24 -15.27
CA MET A 254 -6.14 3.96 -14.08
C MET A 254 -5.56 2.53 -14.03
N PRO A 255 -6.27 1.46 -14.45
CA PRO A 255 -5.68 0.13 -14.61
C PRO A 255 -4.42 0.11 -15.51
N GLU A 256 -4.45 0.76 -16.66
CA GLU A 256 -3.28 0.85 -17.55
C GLU A 256 -2.15 1.65 -16.90
N ALA A 257 -2.45 2.76 -16.22
CA ALA A 257 -1.44 3.51 -15.45
C ALA A 257 -0.80 2.65 -14.36
N TYR A 258 -1.58 1.85 -13.63
CA TYR A 258 -1.08 0.97 -12.58
C TYR A 258 -0.13 -0.10 -13.15
N GLN A 259 -0.50 -0.74 -14.26
CA GLN A 259 0.37 -1.73 -14.93
C GLN A 259 1.62 -1.07 -15.53
N ALA A 260 1.50 0.12 -16.09
CA ALA A 260 2.63 0.91 -16.57
C ALA A 260 3.61 1.22 -15.42
N MET A 261 3.11 1.56 -14.23
CA MET A 261 3.94 1.73 -13.02
C MET A 261 4.69 0.43 -12.68
N LEU A 262 4.02 -0.72 -12.68
CA LEU A 262 4.66 -2.02 -12.40
C LEU A 262 5.80 -2.31 -13.38
N VAL A 263 5.57 -2.11 -14.68
CA VAL A 263 6.58 -2.38 -15.71
C VAL A 263 7.75 -1.40 -15.63
N MET A 264 7.48 -0.10 -15.51
CA MET A 264 8.55 0.91 -15.42
C MET A 264 9.43 0.72 -14.19
N THR A 265 8.84 0.36 -13.05
CA THR A 265 9.60 0.06 -11.82
C THR A 265 10.39 -1.25 -11.95
N GLU A 266 9.81 -2.31 -12.52
CA GLU A 266 10.53 -3.57 -12.76
C GLU A 266 11.74 -3.38 -13.69
N LEU A 267 11.59 -2.59 -14.76
CA LEU A 267 12.71 -2.23 -15.63
C LEU A 267 13.77 -1.43 -14.88
N ALA A 268 13.37 -0.42 -14.09
CA ALA A 268 14.28 0.40 -13.31
C ALA A 268 15.09 -0.41 -12.27
N MET A 269 14.54 -1.50 -11.71
CA MET A 269 15.28 -2.41 -10.82
C MET A 269 16.46 -3.12 -11.48
N ARG A 270 16.55 -3.12 -12.81
CA ARG A 270 17.67 -3.71 -13.56
C ARG A 270 18.89 -2.80 -13.63
N THR A 271 18.75 -1.55 -13.19
CA THR A 271 19.85 -0.56 -13.18
C THR A 271 21.00 -1.05 -12.33
N THR A 272 22.23 -0.85 -12.82
CA THR A 272 23.47 -1.18 -12.10
C THR A 272 24.18 0.11 -11.69
N PHE A 273 25.19 0.00 -10.81
CA PHE A 273 25.97 1.14 -10.32
C PHE A 273 25.11 2.20 -9.57
N CYS A 274 24.24 1.71 -8.67
CA CYS A 274 23.38 2.52 -7.80
C CYS A 274 23.30 1.95 -6.39
#